data_AF-A0A1W2BQ94-F1
#
_entry.id   AF-A0A1W2BQ94-F1
#
_cell.length_a   1.000
_cell.length_b   1.000
_cell.length_c   1.000
_cell.angle_alpha   90.00
_cell.angle_beta   90.00
_cell.angle_gamma   90.00
#
_symmetry.space_group_name_H-M   'P 1'
#
loop_
_entity.id
_entity.type
_entity.pdbx_description
1 polymer ?
#
loop_
_entity_poly.entity_id
_entity_poly.type
_entity_poly.pdbx_seq_one_letter_code
_entity_poly.pdbx_strand_id
1 'polypeptide(L)'
;MKIRTLLLISILLVSCNRTFEIGISEEKTGIGLIYLDINSPIYLYSDKTSKIPFDSIVFKNNKIKTSILKQQLQPYKIYQGDTEKEAKINEQKGLIEFKPQIIFRVLEKDKNFWQVIINEKESEFVYLNLEKYQDLSISNYLKEINFDPNFVPDEIKNWYLFEDWMTTFRSSFIPNSDNLIFHNQPDGNKINTKLEFINYQIDTIQNDWMKVKLNDSISGWIRWKRNDSIVLKYNRFLYY
;
A
#
# COMPACT_ATOMS: atom_id res chain seq x y z
N MET A 1 -34.93 -45.61 -47.55
CA MET A 1 -35.66 -45.53 -46.27
C MET A 1 -34.84 -44.64 -45.33
N LYS A 2 -35.35 -43.44 -45.01
CA LYS A 2 -34.79 -42.49 -44.04
C LYS A 2 -35.03 -43.02 -42.62
N ILE A 3 -34.09 -42.82 -41.70
CA ILE A 3 -34.21 -42.65 -40.23
C ILE A 3 -32.77 -42.40 -39.74
N ARG A 4 -32.41 -41.14 -39.43
CA ARG A 4 -32.34 -40.53 -38.07
C ARG A 4 -31.15 -41.08 -37.27
N THR A 5 -30.39 -40.33 -36.47
CA THR A 5 -30.34 -38.93 -36.04
C THR A 5 -29.16 -38.87 -35.08
N LEU A 6 -28.43 -37.75 -35.08
CA LEU A 6 -27.54 -37.20 -34.03
C LEU A 6 -26.98 -38.20 -33.00
N LEU A 7 -25.66 -38.42 -33.02
CA LEU A 7 -24.95 -38.82 -31.82
C LEU A 7 -23.71 -37.94 -31.62
N LEU A 8 -23.79 -37.15 -30.55
CA LEU A 8 -22.68 -36.56 -29.78
C LEU A 8 -21.81 -35.49 -30.46
N ILE A 9 -22.38 -34.31 -30.67
CA ILE A 9 -21.65 -33.04 -30.46
C ILE A 9 -22.00 -32.58 -29.04
N SER A 10 -21.44 -33.21 -28.02
CA SER A 10 -21.68 -32.80 -26.63
C SER A 10 -20.55 -33.21 -25.70
N ILE A 11 -19.29 -33.03 -26.13
CA ILE A 11 -18.13 -33.04 -25.22
C ILE A 11 -17.07 -32.09 -25.80
N LEU A 12 -17.09 -30.83 -25.38
CA LEU A 12 -15.94 -29.90 -25.26
C LEU A 12 -16.42 -28.46 -24.94
N LEU A 13 -17.50 -28.31 -24.17
CA LEU A 13 -17.59 -27.22 -23.21
C LEU A 13 -16.91 -27.70 -21.93
N VAL A 14 -15.60 -27.99 -22.01
CA VAL A 14 -14.76 -27.82 -20.82
C VAL A 14 -14.75 -26.32 -20.64
N SER A 15 -15.75 -25.80 -19.92
CA SER A 15 -15.65 -24.49 -19.29
C SER A 15 -14.36 -24.58 -18.49
N CYS A 16 -13.32 -23.94 -19.03
CA CYS A 16 -12.07 -23.72 -18.35
C CYS A 16 -12.40 -22.76 -17.20
N ASN A 17 -13.08 -23.26 -16.17
CA ASN A 17 -13.14 -22.67 -14.86
C ASN A 17 -11.73 -22.86 -14.30
N ARG A 18 -10.76 -22.12 -14.83
CA ARG A 18 -9.55 -21.82 -14.08
C ARG A 18 -10.05 -21.09 -12.85
N THR A 19 -10.24 -21.83 -11.78
CA THR A 19 -10.30 -21.28 -10.44
C THR A 19 -8.99 -20.54 -10.27
N PHE A 20 -9.08 -19.22 -10.33
CA PHE A 20 -7.95 -18.36 -10.06
C PHE A 20 -7.65 -18.46 -8.57
N GLU A 21 -6.42 -18.88 -8.24
CA GLU A 21 -5.99 -18.99 -6.86
C GLU A 21 -5.38 -17.65 -6.42
N ILE A 22 -6.12 -16.94 -5.58
CA ILE A 22 -5.60 -15.83 -4.79
C ILE A 22 -4.79 -16.45 -3.64
N GLY A 23 -3.56 -15.98 -3.43
CA GLY A 23 -2.75 -16.46 -2.31
C GLY A 23 -3.22 -15.88 -0.98
N ILE A 24 -3.04 -16.62 0.11
CA ILE A 24 -3.31 -16.16 1.48
C ILE A 24 -1.97 -16.03 2.21
N SER A 25 -1.69 -14.87 2.79
CA SER A 25 -0.45 -14.63 3.53
C SER A 25 -0.59 -14.99 5.01
N GLU A 26 0.40 -15.69 5.56
CA GLU A 26 0.56 -15.87 7.00
C GLU A 26 1.19 -14.61 7.65
N GLU A 27 2.16 -13.98 6.97
CA GLU A 27 2.77 -12.73 7.44
C GLU A 27 2.02 -11.52 6.87
N LYS A 28 1.26 -10.84 7.73
CA LYS A 28 0.53 -9.61 7.38
C LYS A 28 1.34 -8.34 7.56
N THR A 29 2.50 -8.33 8.21
CA THR A 29 3.23 -7.06 8.39
C THR A 29 3.92 -6.61 7.11
N GLY A 30 4.47 -7.55 6.34
CA GLY A 30 5.20 -7.23 5.11
C GLY A 30 6.40 -6.31 5.34
N ILE A 31 6.98 -5.82 4.24
CA ILE A 31 8.22 -5.03 4.25
C ILE A 31 7.98 -3.51 4.14
N GLY A 32 6.76 -3.08 3.80
CA GLY A 32 6.43 -1.67 3.65
C GLY A 32 5.15 -1.43 2.86
N LEU A 33 5.03 -0.21 2.32
CA LEU A 33 3.90 0.26 1.53
C LEU A 33 4.34 0.65 0.13
N ILE A 34 3.52 0.29 -0.85
CA ILE A 34 3.65 0.80 -2.22
C ILE A 34 2.46 1.69 -2.55
N TYR A 35 2.77 2.88 -3.05
CA TYR A 35 1.86 3.89 -3.53
C TYR A 35 1.84 3.81 -5.06
N LEU A 36 0.65 3.72 -5.65
CA LEU A 36 0.48 3.58 -7.09
C LEU A 36 -0.47 4.64 -7.63
N ASP A 37 -0.04 5.22 -8.74
CA ASP A 37 -0.88 5.93 -9.70
C ASP A 37 -2.03 5.03 -10.19
N ILE A 38 -3.24 5.58 -10.27
CA ILE A 38 -4.42 4.89 -10.82
C ILE A 38 -4.96 5.53 -12.11
N ASN A 39 -4.20 6.43 -12.74
CA ASN A 39 -4.49 7.00 -14.06
C ASN A 39 -4.38 5.98 -15.20
N SER A 40 -3.70 4.86 -14.95
CA SER A 40 -3.63 3.71 -15.86
C SER A 40 -4.04 2.41 -15.17
N PRO A 41 -4.46 1.39 -15.94
CA PRO A 41 -4.78 0.08 -15.37
C PRO A 41 -3.60 -0.52 -14.61
N ILE A 42 -3.84 -0.91 -13.35
CA ILE A 42 -2.89 -1.73 -12.58
C ILE A 42 -3.24 -3.20 -12.81
N TYR A 43 -2.33 -3.91 -13.45
CA TYR A 43 -2.51 -5.31 -13.81
C TYR A 43 -2.14 -6.24 -12.65
N LEU A 44 -3.02 -7.21 -12.35
CA LEU A 44 -2.88 -8.16 -11.26
C LEU A 44 -2.58 -9.56 -11.80
N TYR A 45 -1.62 -10.25 -11.19
CA TYR A 45 -1.16 -11.59 -11.58
C TYR A 45 -1.30 -12.58 -10.41
N SER A 46 -1.62 -13.85 -10.69
CA SER A 46 -1.65 -14.94 -9.67
C SER A 46 -0.29 -15.21 -9.07
N ASP A 47 0.74 -15.14 -9.91
CA ASP A 47 2.09 -15.57 -9.59
C ASP A 47 3.11 -14.78 -10.41
N LYS A 48 4.38 -14.83 -9.98
CA LYS A 48 5.50 -14.12 -10.61
C LYS A 48 5.87 -14.59 -12.02
N THR A 49 5.36 -15.74 -12.47
CA THR A 49 5.65 -16.31 -13.80
C THR A 49 4.52 -16.08 -14.80
N SER A 50 3.35 -15.66 -14.32
CA SER A 50 2.19 -15.37 -15.14
C SER A 50 2.46 -14.24 -16.13
N LYS A 51 2.21 -14.53 -17.41
CA LYS A 51 2.39 -13.56 -18.52
C LYS A 51 1.13 -12.74 -18.80
N ILE A 52 -0.01 -13.20 -18.31
CA ILE A 52 -1.32 -12.60 -18.58
C ILE A 52 -1.92 -12.23 -17.22
N PRO A 53 -2.35 -10.97 -17.04
CA PRO A 53 -3.04 -10.58 -15.82
C PRO A 53 -4.40 -11.24 -15.76
N PHE A 54 -4.81 -11.67 -14.57
CA PHE A 54 -6.14 -12.23 -14.37
C PHE A 54 -7.18 -11.12 -14.21
N ASP A 55 -6.78 -9.98 -13.63
CA ASP A 55 -7.66 -8.83 -13.44
C ASP A 55 -6.85 -7.53 -13.56
N SER A 56 -7.55 -6.40 -13.57
CA SER A 56 -6.95 -5.08 -13.56
C SER A 56 -7.76 -4.13 -12.70
N ILE A 57 -7.06 -3.26 -11.98
CA ILE A 57 -7.66 -2.15 -11.23
C ILE A 57 -7.67 -0.94 -12.15
N VAL A 58 -8.87 -0.41 -12.39
CA VAL A 58 -9.08 0.77 -13.24
C VAL A 58 -9.86 1.81 -12.47
N PHE A 59 -9.40 3.05 -12.49
CA PHE A 59 -10.17 4.17 -11.95
C PHE A 59 -11.05 4.79 -13.03
N LYS A 60 -12.36 4.83 -12.79
CA LYS A 60 -13.33 5.41 -13.73
C LYS A 60 -14.51 6.03 -12.99
N ASN A 61 -14.84 7.28 -13.32
CA ASN A 61 -15.91 8.06 -12.70
C ASN A 61 -15.74 8.16 -11.17
N ASN A 62 -14.53 8.52 -10.73
CA ASN A 62 -14.13 8.63 -9.32
C ASN A 62 -14.33 7.35 -8.50
N LYS A 63 -14.28 6.18 -9.16
CA LYS A 63 -14.45 4.88 -8.52
C LYS A 63 -13.47 3.87 -9.07
N ILE A 64 -12.90 3.08 -8.18
CA ILE A 64 -12.10 1.91 -8.55
C ILE A 64 -13.04 0.80 -9.04
N LYS A 65 -12.65 0.17 -10.15
CA LYS A 65 -13.32 -0.97 -10.75
C LYS A 65 -12.33 -2.08 -11.03
N THR A 66 -12.78 -3.30 -10.78
CA THR A 66 -12.11 -4.55 -11.13
C THR A 66 -13.15 -5.47 -11.76
N SER A 67 -12.74 -6.32 -12.69
CA SER A 67 -13.68 -7.20 -13.40
C SER A 67 -13.99 -8.46 -12.57
N ILE A 68 -12.96 -8.97 -11.89
CA ILE A 68 -13.02 -10.23 -11.14
C ILE A 68 -13.18 -9.97 -9.65
N LEU A 69 -12.26 -9.22 -9.04
CA LEU A 69 -12.20 -9.05 -7.57
C LEU A 69 -13.43 -8.32 -7.00
N LYS A 70 -13.94 -7.31 -7.69
CA LYS A 70 -15.06 -6.45 -7.28
C LYS A 70 -14.90 -5.97 -5.83
N GLN A 71 -15.71 -6.49 -4.91
CA GLN A 71 -15.73 -6.11 -3.49
C GLN A 71 -14.60 -6.75 -2.67
N GLN A 72 -13.87 -7.73 -3.22
CA GLN A 72 -12.71 -8.36 -2.58
C GLN A 72 -11.50 -7.43 -2.53
N LEU A 73 -11.45 -6.39 -3.37
CA LEU A 73 -10.38 -5.41 -3.33
C LEU A 73 -10.55 -4.50 -2.10
N GLN A 74 -9.81 -4.80 -1.04
CA GLN A 74 -9.75 -4.07 0.24
C GLN A 74 -8.29 -3.79 0.61
N PRO A 75 -7.60 -2.95 -0.18
CA PRO A 75 -6.17 -2.71 -0.03
C PRO A 75 -5.89 -1.91 1.25
N TYR A 76 -4.61 -1.67 1.54
CA TYR A 76 -4.20 -0.88 2.71
C TYR A 76 -4.92 0.47 2.78
N LYS A 77 -4.96 1.21 1.66
CA LYS A 77 -5.73 2.44 1.55
C LYS A 77 -6.09 2.77 0.11
N ILE A 78 -7.23 3.43 -0.07
CA ILE A 78 -7.62 4.05 -1.34
C ILE A 78 -7.85 5.54 -1.05
N TYR A 79 -7.21 6.40 -1.83
CA TYR A 79 -7.52 7.81 -1.90
C TYR A 79 -8.21 8.09 -3.23
N GLN A 80 -9.39 8.68 -3.17
CA GLN A 80 -10.19 8.97 -4.36
C GLN A 80 -9.73 10.25 -5.07
N GLY A 81 -8.79 10.99 -4.48
CA GLY A 81 -8.40 12.32 -4.95
C GLY A 81 -9.51 13.35 -4.77
N ASP A 82 -9.27 14.54 -5.30
CA ASP A 82 -10.25 15.62 -5.36
C ASP A 82 -11.33 15.32 -6.40
N THR A 83 -12.56 15.76 -6.11
CA THR A 83 -13.55 16.01 -7.16
C THR A 83 -13.17 17.26 -7.96
N GLU A 84 -13.71 17.42 -9.17
CA GLU A 84 -13.48 18.63 -9.98
C GLU A 84 -13.81 19.93 -9.22
N LYS A 85 -14.81 19.89 -8.33
CA LYS A 85 -15.17 21.03 -7.49
C LYS A 85 -14.13 21.30 -6.41
N GLU A 86 -13.63 20.26 -5.76
CA GLU A 86 -12.59 20.36 -4.72
C GLU A 86 -11.26 20.83 -5.32
N ALA A 87 -10.88 20.28 -6.48
CA ALA A 87 -9.70 20.69 -7.23
C ALA A 87 -9.73 22.20 -7.51
N LYS A 88 -10.85 22.73 -8.04
CA LYS A 88 -11.02 24.18 -8.28
C LYS A 88 -10.94 25.01 -7.01
N ILE A 89 -11.47 24.52 -5.89
CA ILE A 89 -11.39 25.23 -4.60
C ILE A 89 -9.94 25.24 -4.09
N ASN A 90 -9.22 24.13 -4.24
CA ASN A 90 -7.84 23.99 -3.83
C ASN A 90 -6.95 24.91 -4.68
N GLU A 91 -7.12 24.92 -6.00
CA GLU A 91 -6.43 25.84 -6.92
C GLU A 91 -6.66 27.31 -6.56
N GLN A 92 -7.90 27.69 -6.24
CA GLN A 92 -8.23 29.06 -5.80
C GLN A 92 -7.55 29.47 -4.48
N LYS A 93 -7.17 28.49 -3.65
CA LYS A 93 -6.43 28.70 -2.41
C LYS A 93 -4.92 28.63 -2.61
N GLY A 94 -4.44 28.46 -3.84
CA GLY A 94 -3.02 28.26 -4.14
C GLY A 94 -2.51 26.87 -3.77
N LEU A 95 -3.42 25.91 -3.55
CA LEU A 95 -3.11 24.49 -3.36
C LEU A 95 -3.19 23.76 -4.70
N ILE A 96 -2.60 22.57 -4.79
CA ILE A 96 -2.71 21.70 -5.97
C ILE A 96 -3.91 20.75 -5.84
N GLU A 97 -4.28 20.10 -6.95
CA GLU A 97 -5.24 18.99 -6.97
C GLU A 97 -4.63 17.73 -6.33
N PHE A 98 -5.36 17.11 -5.40
CA PHE A 98 -4.99 15.81 -4.85
C PHE A 98 -5.38 14.69 -5.81
N LYS A 99 -4.38 13.95 -6.30
CA LYS A 99 -4.63 12.86 -7.26
C LYS A 99 -5.11 11.59 -6.55
N PRO A 100 -5.93 10.78 -7.23
CA PRO A 100 -6.34 9.50 -6.68
C PRO A 100 -5.15 8.53 -6.67
N GLN A 101 -5.07 7.70 -5.63
CA GLN A 101 -3.99 6.74 -5.45
C GLN A 101 -4.49 5.50 -4.71
N ILE A 102 -3.85 4.37 -4.96
CA ILE A 102 -4.06 3.13 -4.20
C ILE A 102 -2.76 2.77 -3.49
N ILE A 103 -2.89 2.35 -2.24
CA ILE A 103 -1.78 1.90 -1.42
C ILE A 103 -1.98 0.44 -1.10
N PHE A 104 -0.96 -0.36 -1.35
CA PHE A 104 -0.90 -1.74 -0.89
C PHE A 104 0.22 -1.94 0.11
N ARG A 105 0.01 -2.89 1.00
CA ARG A 105 1.11 -3.47 1.76
C ARG A 105 1.89 -4.44 0.89
N VAL A 106 3.21 -4.31 0.91
CA VAL A 106 4.14 -5.18 0.17
C VAL A 106 4.62 -6.29 1.10
N LEU A 107 4.47 -7.54 0.68
CA LEU A 107 4.98 -8.71 1.40
C LEU A 107 6.44 -8.96 1.05
N GLU A 108 6.72 -9.04 -0.24
CA GLU A 108 8.07 -9.17 -0.78
C GLU A 108 8.16 -8.43 -2.13
N LYS A 109 9.39 -8.12 -2.53
CA LYS A 109 9.67 -7.53 -3.84
C LYS A 109 10.90 -8.19 -4.46
N ASP A 110 10.79 -8.44 -5.75
CA ASP A 110 11.89 -8.79 -6.64
C ASP A 110 12.12 -7.63 -7.63
N LYS A 111 12.97 -7.82 -8.64
CA LYS A 111 13.31 -6.81 -9.64
C LYS A 111 12.08 -6.25 -10.37
N ASN A 112 11.15 -7.13 -10.77
CA ASN A 112 10.02 -6.75 -11.61
C ASN A 112 8.65 -7.07 -10.97
N PHE A 113 8.61 -7.99 -10.01
CA PHE A 113 7.38 -8.48 -9.41
C PHE A 113 7.31 -8.19 -7.93
N TRP A 114 6.15 -7.71 -7.51
CA TRP A 114 5.90 -7.24 -6.15
C TRP A 114 4.68 -7.98 -5.63
N GLN A 115 4.85 -8.72 -4.54
CA GLN A 115 3.75 -9.41 -3.89
C GLN A 115 3.07 -8.44 -2.94
N VAL A 116 1.78 -8.21 -3.13
CA VAL A 116 1.03 -7.20 -2.38
C VAL A 116 -0.26 -7.75 -1.82
N ILE A 117 -0.65 -7.29 -0.62
CA ILE A 117 -1.95 -7.61 -0.02
C ILE A 117 -3.03 -6.77 -0.69
N ILE A 118 -4.00 -7.42 -1.35
CA ILE A 118 -5.15 -6.77 -1.99
C ILE A 118 -6.38 -6.72 -1.09
N ASN A 119 -6.41 -7.53 -0.03
CA ASN A 119 -7.47 -7.57 0.96
C ASN A 119 -6.84 -7.69 2.36
N GLU A 120 -6.76 -6.59 3.10
CA GLU A 120 -6.14 -6.57 4.43
C GLU A 120 -6.91 -7.45 5.44
N LYS A 121 -8.23 -7.60 5.27
CA LYS A 121 -9.08 -8.38 6.16
C LYS A 121 -8.80 -9.87 6.04
N GLU A 122 -8.81 -10.38 4.82
CA GLU A 122 -8.62 -11.81 4.52
C GLU A 122 -7.14 -12.17 4.26
N SER A 123 -6.26 -11.17 4.16
CA SER A 123 -4.83 -11.33 3.86
C SER A 123 -4.55 -12.02 2.53
N GLU A 124 -5.43 -11.71 1.57
CA GLU A 124 -5.29 -12.14 0.20
C GLU A 124 -4.22 -11.32 -0.51
N PHE A 125 -3.34 -11.97 -1.26
CA PHE A 125 -2.28 -11.33 -2.02
C PHE A 125 -2.30 -11.67 -3.50
N VAL A 126 -1.70 -10.78 -4.28
CA VAL A 126 -1.43 -10.96 -5.72
C VAL A 126 -0.05 -10.44 -6.05
N TYR A 127 0.37 -10.61 -7.30
CA TYR A 127 1.60 -10.03 -7.82
C TYR A 127 1.28 -8.85 -8.75
N LEU A 128 2.07 -7.79 -8.62
CA LEU A 128 2.12 -6.67 -9.55
C LEU A 128 3.38 -6.77 -10.40
N ASN A 129 3.27 -6.50 -11.70
CA ASN A 129 4.43 -6.27 -12.56
C ASN A 129 4.63 -4.77 -12.75
N LEU A 130 5.73 -4.24 -12.20
CA LEU A 130 6.03 -2.81 -12.19
C LEU A 130 7.11 -2.40 -13.19
N GLU A 131 7.52 -3.28 -14.11
CA GLU A 131 8.58 -3.00 -15.09
C GLU A 131 8.30 -1.77 -15.96
N LYS A 132 7.02 -1.50 -16.22
CA LYS A 132 6.57 -0.34 -17.01
C LYS A 132 6.30 0.90 -16.17
N TYR A 133 6.45 0.80 -14.85
CA TYR A 133 6.19 1.92 -13.96
C TYR A 133 7.48 2.69 -13.65
N GLN A 134 7.33 4.00 -13.52
CA GLN A 134 8.41 4.86 -13.07
C GLN A 134 8.55 4.78 -11.55
N ASP A 135 9.69 4.29 -11.08
CA ASP A 135 10.04 4.29 -9.66
C ASP A 135 10.40 5.71 -9.20
N LEU A 136 9.56 6.30 -8.36
CA LEU A 136 9.84 7.61 -7.83
C LEU A 136 10.93 7.57 -6.77
N SER A 137 11.11 6.46 -6.03
CA SER A 137 12.08 6.34 -4.93
C SER A 137 13.52 6.68 -5.33
N ILE A 138 13.86 6.49 -6.60
CA ILE A 138 15.17 6.74 -7.18
C ILE A 138 15.26 8.06 -7.97
N SER A 139 14.13 8.74 -8.19
CA SER A 139 14.11 9.97 -8.97
C SER A 139 14.78 11.11 -8.19
N ASN A 140 15.63 11.90 -8.86
CA ASN A 140 16.30 13.06 -8.24
C ASN A 140 15.29 14.09 -7.68
N TYR A 141 14.04 14.05 -8.17
CA TYR A 141 12.93 14.85 -7.66
C TYR A 141 12.68 14.64 -6.15
N LEU A 142 12.90 13.43 -5.64
CA LEU A 142 12.73 13.13 -4.21
C LEU A 142 13.86 13.62 -3.30
N LYS A 143 15.04 13.90 -3.86
CA LYS A 143 16.21 14.28 -3.05
C LYS A 143 16.21 15.75 -2.67
N GLU A 144 15.49 16.59 -3.41
CA GLU A 144 15.53 18.05 -3.26
C GLU A 144 14.27 18.62 -2.59
N ILE A 145 13.17 17.86 -2.56
CA ILE A 145 11.88 18.30 -2.02
C ILE A 145 11.42 17.20 -1.06
N ASN A 146 10.88 17.57 0.12
CA ASN A 146 10.14 16.65 0.98
C ASN A 146 8.92 16.12 0.20
N PHE A 147 9.15 15.12 -0.63
CA PHE A 147 8.18 14.67 -1.61
C PHE A 147 7.04 13.98 -0.89
N ASP A 148 5.84 14.42 -1.23
CA ASP A 148 4.62 13.76 -0.84
C ASP A 148 4.00 13.15 -2.13
N PRO A 149 3.70 11.84 -2.15
CA PRO A 149 3.11 11.16 -3.30
C PRO A 149 1.75 11.74 -3.73
N ASN A 150 1.15 12.64 -2.95
CA ASN A 150 0.00 13.41 -3.38
C ASN A 150 0.33 14.54 -4.38
N PHE A 151 1.60 14.92 -4.53
CA PHE A 151 2.08 16.08 -5.29
C PHE A 151 2.89 15.69 -6.53
N VAL A 152 2.60 14.53 -7.11
CA VAL A 152 3.31 14.09 -8.33
C VAL A 152 2.85 14.93 -9.53
N PRO A 153 3.77 15.53 -10.31
CA PRO A 153 3.42 16.26 -11.52
C PRO A 153 2.62 15.40 -12.52
N ASP A 154 1.62 16.00 -13.19
CA ASP A 154 0.73 15.32 -14.15
C ASP A 154 1.44 14.70 -15.37
N GLU A 155 2.64 15.19 -15.64
CA GLU A 155 3.52 14.71 -16.71
C GLU A 155 4.03 13.29 -16.42
N ILE A 156 4.17 12.96 -15.13
CA ILE A 156 4.67 11.68 -14.66
C ILE A 156 3.49 10.71 -14.58
N LYS A 157 3.48 9.73 -15.48
CA LYS A 157 2.43 8.71 -15.57
C LYS A 157 2.98 7.35 -15.19
N ASN A 158 2.10 6.47 -14.71
CA ASN A 158 2.43 5.10 -14.34
C ASN A 158 3.56 5.07 -13.33
N TRP A 159 3.47 5.84 -12.26
CA TRP A 159 4.52 5.87 -11.26
C TRP A 159 4.18 4.99 -10.06
N TYR A 160 5.21 4.61 -9.32
CA TYR A 160 5.07 4.05 -7.99
C TYR A 160 6.08 4.68 -7.03
N LEU A 161 5.73 4.71 -5.75
CA LEU A 161 6.65 5.01 -4.67
C LEU A 161 6.60 3.85 -3.68
N PHE A 162 7.75 3.26 -3.36
CA PHE A 162 7.85 2.31 -2.28
C PHE A 162 8.52 2.94 -1.06
N GLU A 163 7.94 2.71 0.10
CA GLU A 163 8.52 3.07 1.39
C GLU A 163 8.56 1.82 2.27
N ASP A 164 9.73 1.53 2.81
CA ASP A 164 9.83 0.56 3.90
C ASP A 164 9.21 1.14 5.18
N TRP A 165 8.99 0.28 6.19
CA TRP A 165 8.41 0.72 7.46
C TRP A 165 9.21 1.85 8.13
N MET A 166 10.54 1.84 8.00
CA MET A 166 11.40 2.90 8.54
C MET A 166 11.08 4.26 7.93
N THR A 167 10.99 4.30 6.60
CA THR A 167 10.67 5.51 5.84
C THR A 167 9.24 5.96 6.13
N THR A 168 8.28 5.03 6.14
CA THR A 168 6.88 5.33 6.46
C THR A 168 6.72 5.91 7.86
N PHE A 169 7.37 5.36 8.89
CA PHE A 169 7.26 5.90 10.25
C PHE A 169 7.97 7.25 10.40
N ARG A 170 9.07 7.49 9.68
CA ARG A 170 9.75 8.80 9.68
C ARG A 170 8.92 9.90 9.04
N SER A 171 8.12 9.59 8.02
CA SER A 171 7.23 10.53 7.33
C SER A 171 5.86 10.67 8.00
N SER A 172 5.65 10.02 9.14
CA SER A 172 4.36 9.95 9.82
C SER A 172 4.36 10.64 11.18
N PHE A 173 3.22 11.24 11.50
CA PHE A 173 2.85 11.61 12.85
C PHE A 173 2.19 10.42 13.52
N ILE A 174 2.76 9.92 14.61
CA ILE A 174 2.10 8.90 15.43
C ILE A 174 1.51 9.63 16.65
N PRO A 175 0.18 9.75 16.73
CA PRO A 175 -0.46 10.53 17.76
C PRO A 175 -0.07 9.98 19.13
N ASN A 176 0.18 10.89 20.07
CA ASN A 176 0.29 10.49 21.46
C ASN A 176 -1.01 9.79 21.86
N SER A 177 -0.88 8.56 22.33
CA SER A 177 -2.00 7.79 22.83
C SER A 177 -1.67 7.41 24.26
N ASP A 178 -2.66 7.39 25.13
CA ASP A 178 -2.49 7.02 26.55
C ASP A 178 -1.86 5.62 26.74
N ASN A 179 -1.76 4.84 25.66
CA ASN A 179 -1.22 3.49 25.61
C ASN A 179 0.20 3.39 25.02
N LEU A 180 0.85 4.50 24.65
CA LEU A 180 2.23 4.48 24.15
C LEU A 180 3.19 4.25 25.31
N ILE A 181 3.68 3.02 25.43
CA ILE A 181 4.61 2.60 26.48
C ILE A 181 6.04 2.63 25.94
N PHE A 182 6.90 3.41 26.58
CA PHE A 182 8.32 3.50 26.27
C PHE A 182 9.12 2.52 27.12
N HIS A 183 10.15 1.94 26.52
CA HIS A 183 11.07 1.01 27.16
C HIS A 183 12.52 1.49 26.99
N ASN A 184 13.40 1.13 27.93
CA ASN A 184 14.82 1.45 27.80
C ASN A 184 15.54 0.62 26.72
N GLN A 185 15.01 -0.57 26.42
CA GLN A 185 15.46 -1.48 25.37
C GLN A 185 14.29 -2.36 24.90
N PRO A 186 14.41 -3.09 23.78
CA PRO A 186 13.45 -4.12 23.39
C PRO A 186 13.15 -5.07 24.56
N ASP A 187 11.87 -5.25 24.88
CA ASP A 187 11.37 -6.09 25.98
C ASP A 187 11.90 -5.70 27.37
N GLY A 188 12.48 -4.50 27.50
CA GLY A 188 13.06 -3.98 28.72
C GLY A 188 12.06 -3.36 29.69
N ASN A 189 12.59 -2.63 30.67
CA ASN A 189 11.77 -1.95 31.67
C ASN A 189 11.07 -0.74 31.08
N LYS A 190 9.85 -0.49 31.54
CA LYS A 190 9.08 0.70 31.16
C LYS A 190 9.79 1.97 31.67
N ILE A 191 9.90 2.97 30.81
CA ILE A 191 10.33 4.30 31.20
C ILE A 191 9.08 5.06 31.65
N ASN A 192 9.02 5.39 32.93
CA ASN A 192 7.89 6.13 33.48
C ASN A 192 8.08 7.63 33.19
N THR A 193 7.69 8.05 31.99
CA THR A 193 7.77 9.45 31.58
C THR A 193 6.40 9.90 31.09
N LYS A 194 5.91 11.01 31.66
CA LYS A 194 4.69 11.67 31.19
C LYS A 194 5.08 12.47 29.95
N LEU A 195 4.88 11.88 28.79
CA LEU A 195 5.20 12.53 27.53
C LEU A 195 3.91 13.15 27.02
N GLU A 196 3.73 14.44 27.25
CA GLU A 196 2.68 15.23 26.62
C GLU A 196 3.22 15.76 25.27
N PHE A 197 2.56 15.39 24.17
CA PHE A 197 2.77 15.91 22.81
C PHE A 197 4.23 16.04 22.35
N ILE A 198 4.88 14.91 22.10
CA ILE A 198 6.28 14.93 21.66
C ILE A 198 6.39 14.48 20.21
N ASN A 199 6.90 15.37 19.39
CA ASN A 199 7.47 15.02 18.09
C ASN A 199 8.70 14.16 18.37
N TYR A 200 8.57 12.84 18.23
CA TYR A 200 9.74 11.96 18.25
C TYR A 200 10.28 11.76 16.84
N GLN A 201 11.59 11.59 16.76
CA GLN A 201 12.27 11.16 15.56
C GLN A 201 12.52 9.66 15.62
N ILE A 202 12.24 8.95 14.53
CA ILE A 202 12.54 7.51 14.44
C ILE A 202 14.04 7.33 14.15
N ASP A 203 14.74 6.74 15.12
CA ASP A 203 16.19 6.48 15.06
C ASP A 203 16.49 5.18 14.31
N THR A 204 15.87 4.08 14.75
CA THR A 204 16.03 2.75 14.14
C THR A 204 14.82 1.84 14.39
N ILE A 205 14.69 0.78 13.60
CA ILE A 205 13.73 -0.31 13.79
C ILE A 205 14.49 -1.62 13.92
N GLN A 206 14.14 -2.40 14.93
CA GLN A 206 14.67 -3.73 15.19
C GLN A 206 13.52 -4.67 15.54
N ASN A 207 13.22 -5.60 14.63
CA ASN A 207 12.10 -6.53 14.77
C ASN A 207 10.80 -5.79 15.13
N ASP A 208 10.13 -6.18 16.21
CA ASP A 208 8.89 -5.61 16.72
C ASP A 208 9.03 -4.20 17.34
N TRP A 209 10.27 -3.72 17.48
CA TRP A 209 10.59 -2.55 18.27
C TRP A 209 11.16 -1.43 17.41
N MET A 210 10.81 -0.20 17.77
CA MET A 210 11.26 1.02 17.11
C MET A 210 11.86 1.93 18.16
N LYS A 211 13.10 2.36 17.93
CA LYS A 211 13.77 3.33 18.78
C LYS A 211 13.39 4.73 18.34
N VAL A 212 12.94 5.51 19.30
CA VAL A 212 12.46 6.87 19.13
C VAL A 212 13.29 7.83 19.98
N LYS A 213 13.66 8.95 19.38
CA LYS A 213 14.34 10.07 20.05
C LYS A 213 13.30 11.15 20.30
N LEU A 214 13.08 11.48 21.57
CA LEU A 214 12.15 12.53 22.00
C LEU A 214 12.85 13.89 21.98
N ASN A 215 14.14 13.90 22.32
CA ASN A 215 15.09 15.00 22.15
C ASN A 215 16.51 14.43 22.24
N ASP A 216 17.54 15.29 22.20
CA ASP A 216 18.95 14.87 22.25
C ASP A 216 19.33 14.08 23.51
N SER A 217 18.54 14.21 24.58
CA SER A 217 18.82 13.61 25.89
C SER A 217 17.92 12.41 26.21
N ILE A 218 16.78 12.26 25.53
CA ILE A 218 15.79 11.23 25.86
C ILE A 218 15.50 10.40 24.62
N SER A 219 15.81 9.11 24.71
CA SER A 219 15.39 8.10 23.73
C SER A 219 14.76 6.91 24.45
N GLY A 220 13.92 6.19 23.71
CA GLY A 220 13.29 4.98 24.20
C GLY A 220 12.87 4.08 23.06
N TRP A 221 12.36 2.91 23.41
CA TRP A 221 11.86 1.92 22.48
C TRP A 221 10.35 1.81 22.63
N ILE A 222 9.64 1.85 21.52
CA ILE A 222 8.21 1.59 21.45
C ILE A 222 7.97 0.36 20.58
N ARG A 223 6.97 -0.44 20.93
CA ARG A 223 6.60 -1.60 20.13
C ARG A 223 5.70 -1.14 18.98
N TRP A 224 6.08 -1.43 17.75
CA TRP A 224 5.31 -1.04 16.56
C TRP A 224 4.59 -2.22 15.91
N LYS A 225 5.11 -3.43 16.07
CA LYS A 225 4.55 -4.70 15.57
C LYS A 225 4.39 -5.69 16.73
N ARG A 226 3.36 -6.55 16.68
CA ARG A 226 3.22 -7.72 17.56
C ARG A 226 2.72 -8.89 16.74
N ASN A 227 3.51 -9.96 16.66
CA ASN A 227 3.32 -10.98 15.62
C ASN A 227 3.16 -10.25 14.28
N ASP A 228 2.27 -10.64 13.38
CA ASP A 228 2.18 -9.98 12.08
C ASP A 228 1.27 -8.75 12.00
N SER A 229 0.93 -8.15 13.14
CA SER A 229 0.07 -6.96 13.19
C SER A 229 0.83 -5.70 13.60
N ILE A 230 0.62 -4.61 12.87
CA ILE A 230 1.05 -3.27 13.29
C ILE A 230 0.12 -2.83 14.43
N VAL A 231 0.70 -2.54 15.60
CA VAL A 231 -0.03 -2.11 16.80
C VAL A 231 0.01 -0.61 17.02
N LEU A 232 0.90 0.07 16.29
CA LEU A 232 1.07 1.51 16.38
C LEU A 232 0.08 2.22 15.44
N LYS A 233 -0.70 3.14 15.99
CA LYS A 233 -1.49 4.06 15.17
C LYS A 233 -0.57 5.17 14.67
N TYR A 234 -0.64 5.45 13.38
CA TYR A 234 0.10 6.54 12.77
C TYR A 234 -0.72 7.19 11.66
N ASN A 235 -0.48 8.47 11.44
CA ASN A 235 -1.04 9.27 10.36
C ASN A 235 0.12 9.83 9.56
N ARG A 236 0.12 9.62 8.24
CA ARG A 236 1.07 10.35 7.40
C ARG A 236 0.73 11.84 7.46
N PHE A 237 1.74 12.71 7.52
CA PHE A 237 1.50 14.14 7.30
C PHE A 237 0.95 14.29 5.88
N LEU A 238 -0.33 14.66 5.77
CA LEU A 238 -0.83 15.38 4.62
C LEU A 238 -0.49 16.82 4.96
N TYR A 239 0.63 17.33 4.46
CA TYR A 239 0.98 18.73 4.70
C TYR A 239 -0.16 19.60 4.14
N TYR A 240 -0.76 20.42 5.01
CA TYR A 240 -1.67 21.52 4.67
C TYR A 240 -0.89 22.81 4.57
#